data_AF-A0A6A6DH99-F1
#
_entry.id   AF-A0A6A6DH99-F1
#
_cell.length_a   1.000
_cell.length_b   1.000
_cell.length_c   1.000
_cell.angle_alpha   90.00
_cell.angle_beta   90.00
_cell.angle_gamma   90.00
#
_symmetry.space_group_name_H-M   'P 1'
#
loop_
_entity.id
_entity.type
_entity.pdbx_description
1 polymer ?
#
loop_
_entity_poly.entity_id
_entity_poly.type
_entity_poly.pdbx_seq_one_letter_code
_entity_poly.pdbx_strand_id
1 'polypeptide(L)' 'KHMDKHDRPYKCNVKGCEKLQGFTYSGGLLRHEREVHKMHGGTTNSLFCSFAHCKRSSGSGFTRKENLMDHIRRVH' A
#
# COMPACT_ATOMS: atom_id res chain seq x y z
N LYS A 1 -4.03 -13.04 -25.34
CA LYS A 1 -5.39 -13.49 -24.92
C LYS A 1 -5.71 -12.78 -23.60
N HIS A 2 -6.40 -11.63 -23.67
CA HIS A 2 -6.68 -10.80 -22.49
C HIS A 2 -7.75 -11.51 -21.66
N MET A 3 -7.43 -11.91 -20.43
CA MET A 3 -8.39 -12.57 -19.56
C MET A 3 -9.40 -11.53 -19.08
N ASP A 4 -10.52 -11.51 -19.78
CA ASP A 4 -11.82 -11.07 -19.30
C ASP A 4 -12.20 -11.96 -18.11
N LYS A 5 -11.71 -11.62 -16.92
CA LYS A 5 -12.31 -12.07 -15.66
C LYS A 5 -12.85 -10.83 -14.98
N HIS A 6 -14.05 -10.43 -15.43
CA HIS A 6 -14.81 -9.30 -14.92
C HIS A 6 -15.48 -9.58 -13.56
N ASP A 7 -15.23 -10.72 -12.93
CA ASP A 7 -15.64 -10.93 -11.55
C ASP A 7 -14.89 -9.95 -10.65
N ARG A 8 -15.65 -9.03 -10.06
CA ARG A 8 -15.19 -8.04 -9.11
C ARG A 8 -15.74 -8.37 -7.72
N PRO A 9 -15.35 -9.51 -7.12
CA PRO A 9 -15.91 -9.94 -5.84
C PRO A 9 -15.50 -9.01 -4.69
N TYR A 10 -14.41 -8.27 -4.86
CA TYR A 10 -13.88 -7.36 -3.85
C TYR A 10 -14.58 -6.01 -3.97
N LYS A 11 -15.59 -5.75 -3.15
CA LYS A 11 -16.34 -4.48 -3.15
C LYS A 11 -15.99 -3.63 -1.93
N CYS A 12 -16.00 -2.32 -2.12
CA CYS A 12 -15.87 -1.41 -0.99
C CYS A 12 -17.22 -1.28 -0.28
N ASN A 13 -17.23 -1.50 1.04
CA ASN A 13 -18.43 -1.43 1.87
C ASN A 13 -18.60 -0.07 2.57
N VAL A 14 -17.81 0.95 2.21
CA VAL A 14 -17.90 2.28 2.81
C VAL A 14 -19.13 3.01 2.25
N LYS A 15 -19.98 3.53 3.15
CA LYS A 15 -21.17 4.29 2.79
C LYS A 15 -20.78 5.55 2.00
N GLY A 16 -21.35 5.71 0.80
CA GLY A 16 -21.07 6.83 -0.10
C GLY A 16 -19.83 6.65 -1.00
N CYS A 17 -19.23 5.45 -1.03
CA CYS A 17 -18.15 5.17 -1.96
C CYS A 17 -18.68 5.01 -3.40
N GLU A 18 -18.10 5.75 -4.35
CA GLU A 18 -18.47 5.68 -5.78
C GLU A 18 -18.08 4.34 -6.44
N LYS A 19 -17.19 3.56 -5.81
CA LYS A 19 -16.60 2.36 -6.40
C LYS A 19 -17.35 1.06 -6.03
N LEU A 20 -18.67 1.11 -6.14
CA LEU A 20 -19.59 -0.01 -5.85
C LEU A 20 -19.43 -1.20 -6.82
N GLN A 21 -18.88 -0.94 -8.01
CA GLN A 21 -18.64 -1.97 -9.03
C GLN A 21 -17.62 -3.04 -8.57
N GLY A 22 -16.80 -2.71 -7.55
CA GLY A 22 -15.78 -3.60 -7.01
C GLY A 22 -14.50 -3.67 -7.85
N PHE A 23 -13.57 -4.48 -7.36
CA PHE A 23 -12.22 -4.69 -7.86
C PHE A 23 -12.03 -6.16 -8.25
N THR A 24 -11.22 -6.40 -9.28
CA THR A 24 -10.92 -7.74 -9.81
C THR A 24 -10.02 -8.57 -8.89
N TYR A 25 -9.34 -7.94 -7.93
CA TYR A 25 -8.50 -8.61 -6.93
C TYR A 25 -8.43 -7.79 -5.63
N SER A 26 -8.13 -8.46 -4.52
CA SER A 26 -8.12 -7.91 -3.16
C SER A 26 -7.18 -6.71 -2.98
N GLY A 27 -6.01 -6.73 -3.64
CA GLY A 27 -5.04 -5.63 -3.61
C GLY A 27 -5.59 -4.31 -4.16
N GLY A 28 -6.48 -4.37 -5.16
CA GLY A 28 -7.14 -3.18 -5.71
C GLY A 28 -8.10 -2.54 -4.69
N LEU A 29 -8.88 -3.36 -3.98
CA LEU A 29 -9.76 -2.92 -2.90
C LEU A 29 -8.96 -2.30 -1.76
N LEU A 30 -7.91 -2.98 -1.30
CA LEU A 30 -7.10 -2.51 -0.18
C LEU A 30 -6.40 -1.18 -0.47
N ARG A 31 -5.89 -1.00 -1.70
CA ARG A 31 -5.34 0.28 -2.14
C ARG A 31 -6.40 1.38 -2.17
N HIS A 32 -7.59 1.06 -2.68
CA HIS A 32 -8.70 1.99 -2.71
C HIS A 32 -9.15 2.42 -1.31
N GLU A 33 -9.31 1.49 -0.38
CA GLU A 33 -9.68 1.78 1.01
C GLU A 33 -8.64 2.69 1.69
N ARG A 34 -7.35 2.49 1.37
CA ARG A 34 -6.28 3.35 1.86
C ARG A 34 -6.29 4.76 1.25
N GLU A 35 -6.46 4.88 -0.06
CA GLU A 35 -6.35 6.16 -0.76
C GLU A 35 -7.62 7.01 -0.62
N VAL A 36 -8.80 6.38 -0.80
CA VAL A 36 -10.10 7.07 -0.82
C VAL A 36 -10.68 7.22 0.58
N HIS A 37 -10.60 6.16 1.38
CA HIS A 37 -11.21 6.15 2.71
C HIS A 37 -10.21 6.41 3.84
N LYS A 38 -8.91 6.53 3.51
CA LYS A 38 -7.82 6.62 4.51
C LYS A 38 -7.91 5.51 5.56
N MET A 39 -8.54 4.39 5.19
CA MET A 39 -8.73 3.23 6.03
C MET A 39 -7.48 2.38 6.04
N HIS A 40 -7.38 1.52 7.05
CA HIS A 40 -6.18 0.70 7.31
C HIS A 40 -4.93 1.53 7.62
N GLY A 41 -5.12 2.76 8.15
CA GLY A 41 -4.10 3.60 8.75
C GLY A 41 -2.74 3.41 8.10
N GLY A 42 -2.57 3.96 6.89
CA GLY A 42 -1.32 3.86 6.13
C GLY A 42 -0.15 4.02 7.10
N THR A 43 0.77 3.06 7.09
CA THR A 43 1.72 2.77 8.16
C THR A 43 2.11 4.01 8.97
N THR A 44 1.44 4.21 10.09
CA THR A 44 1.72 5.29 11.03
C THR A 44 3.15 5.18 11.55
N ASN A 45 3.71 3.97 11.54
CA ASN A 45 5.12 3.71 11.72
C ASN A 45 5.86 3.83 10.40
N SER A 46 6.33 5.05 10.13
CA SER A 46 7.42 5.24 9.17
C SER A 46 8.63 4.45 9.67
N LEU A 47 9.07 3.49 8.88
CA LEU A 47 10.21 2.65 9.18
C LEU A 47 11.46 3.35 8.66
N PHE A 48 12.44 3.59 9.51
CA PHE A 48 13.68 4.26 9.12
C PHE A 48 14.80 3.26 8.90
N CYS A 49 15.76 3.63 8.06
CA CYS A 49 16.97 2.85 7.91
C CYS A 49 17.78 2.88 9.21
N SER A 50 18.23 1.72 9.70
CA SER A 50 19.02 1.58 10.93
C SER A 50 20.44 2.16 10.82
N PHE A 51 20.91 2.41 9.59
CA PHE A 51 22.24 2.95 9.33
C PHE A 51 22.21 4.48 9.46
N ALA A 52 22.86 5.02 10.49
CA ALA A 52 22.85 6.46 10.81
C ALA A 52 23.41 7.38 9.69
N HIS A 53 24.25 6.84 8.80
CA HIS A 53 24.80 7.57 7.64
C HIS A 53 23.89 7.50 6.40
N CYS A 54 22.76 6.78 6.47
CA CYS A 54 21.83 6.68 5.36
C CYS A 54 20.87 7.87 5.34
N LYS A 55 20.66 8.46 4.16
CA LYS A 55 19.66 9.53 3.94
C LYS A 55 18.22 9.12 4.31
N ARG A 56 17.94 7.81 4.37
CA ARG A 56 16.63 7.24 4.75
C ARG A 56 16.54 6.91 6.25
N SER A 57 17.54 7.27 7.06
CA SER A 57 17.54 7.12 8.52
C SER A 57 16.88 8.30 9.23
N SER A 58 17.07 9.52 8.73
CA SER A 58 16.51 10.77 9.30
C SER A 58 15.55 11.52 8.36
N GLY A 59 15.37 11.02 7.14
CA GLY A 59 14.57 11.66 6.09
C GLY A 59 13.17 11.06 5.93
N SER A 60 12.77 10.80 4.68
CA SER A 60 11.51 10.10 4.39
C SER A 60 11.64 8.61 4.68
N GLY A 61 11.03 8.18 5.79
CA GLY A 61 10.94 6.78 6.17
C GLY A 61 10.15 5.95 5.16
N PHE A 62 10.28 4.64 5.28
CA PHE A 62 9.57 3.66 4.49
C PHE A 62 8.21 3.38 5.10
N THR A 63 7.19 3.32 4.25
CA THR A 63 5.86 2.91 4.65
C THR A 63 5.68 1.38 4.68
N ARG A 64 6.71 0.60 4.32
CA ARG A 64 6.63 -0.87 4.33
C ARG A 64 7.97 -1.48 4.73
N LYS A 65 7.90 -2.57 5.51
CA LYS A 65 9.08 -3.34 5.94
C LYS A 65 9.83 -3.93 4.75
N GLU A 66 9.13 -4.38 3.72
CA GLU A 66 9.76 -4.89 2.50
C GLU A 66 10.61 -3.82 1.79
N ASN A 67 10.13 -2.58 1.73
CA ASN A 67 10.85 -1.48 1.10
C ASN A 67 12.10 -1.12 1.91
N LEU A 68 12.00 -1.15 3.25
CA LEU A 68 13.15 -0.99 4.13
C LEU A 68 14.17 -2.13 3.92
N MET A 69 13.73 -3.38 3.84
CA MET A 69 14.63 -4.53 3.64
C MET A 69 15.29 -4.53 2.26
N ASP A 70 14.55 -4.18 1.21
CA ASP A 70 15.11 -4.04 -0.14
C ASP A 70 16.09 -2.87 -0.23
N HIS A 71 15.78 -1.75 0.43
CA HIS A 71 16.71 -0.63 0.57
C HIS A 71 18.00 -1.04 1.25
N ILE A 72 17.91 -1.73 2.40
CA ILE A 72 19.10 -2.21 3.12
C ILE A 72 19.92 -3.10 2.18
N ARG A 73 19.32 -4.11 1.54
CA ARG A 73 20.03 -5.03 0.64
C ARG A 73 20.74 -4.34 -0.55
N ARG A 74 20.17 -3.24 -1.06
CA ARG A 74 20.69 -2.56 -2.27
C ARG A 74 21.68 -1.44 -1.97
N VAL A 75 21.58 -0.83 -0.79
CA VAL A 75 22.35 0.38 -0.43
C VAL A 75 23.43 0.09 0.60
N HIS A 76 23.26 -0.95 1.42
CA HIS A 76 24.17 -1.37 2.49
C HIS A 76 24.60 -2.83 2.30
#